data_AF-A0A165RSN2-F1
#
_entry.id   AF-A0A165RSN2-F1
#
_cell.length_a   1.000
_cell.length_b   1.000
_cell.length_c   1.000
_cell.angle_alpha   90.00
_cell.angle_beta   90.00
_cell.angle_gamma   90.00
#
_symmetry.space_group_name_H-M   'P 1'
#
loop_
_entity.id
_entity.type
_entity.pdbx_description
1 polymer ?
#
loop_
_entity_poly.entity_id
_entity_poly.type
_entity_poly.pdbx_seq_one_letter_code
_entity_poly.pdbx_strand_id
1 'polypeptide(L)'
;MAAPLTAADVYAGQLYRLGHGYPLWDPNPPKGEPFIGDVGFISQGTFHRIFNALEPKDDGANKLAPVGHKPFSFATEFSKVKTVDAITQSVLPSRTMSHFSVKARVAESSEHVGAGFRFQCAGDQGAVLFMKKSANHEYVHESRAMVEYISRNLARWHEYIRDIVDVNVPKESLRFISGFHKTADWAVASYVSTGRLAEIELNTDFGVASAAFSVASGTMVAPVLEQRWGPPPRRAAGPEDDERNQCVFINYYKLKWRLGMFPRVMKAAAGYDELPRGPYSDADGGRASTGGASDTEEMDELETDRPSFQCWDPVDFVLDYILENAANVEVAIANDRDINKLCEQRKCEIPDDIPLFLETIKPQIAVTEDGRQSYTVP
;
A
#
# COMPACT_ATOMS: atom_id res chain seq x y z
N MET A 1 19.04 -10.39 -5.84
CA MET A 1 17.75 -11.01 -5.45
C MET A 1 16.80 -9.89 -5.06
N ALA A 2 15.51 -9.96 -5.39
CA ALA A 2 14.54 -8.99 -4.87
C ALA A 2 14.41 -9.19 -3.35
N ALA A 3 14.34 -8.11 -2.57
CA ALA A 3 14.12 -8.21 -1.14
C ALA A 3 12.80 -8.94 -0.84
N PRO A 4 12.72 -9.73 0.25
CA PRO A 4 11.49 -10.43 0.62
C PRO A 4 10.34 -9.44 0.87
N LEU A 5 9.12 -9.81 0.45
CA LEU A 5 7.92 -9.02 0.72
C LEU A 5 7.64 -9.00 2.23
N THR A 6 7.28 -7.83 2.75
CA THR A 6 6.85 -7.70 4.14
C THR A 6 5.39 -8.12 4.30
N ALA A 7 4.97 -8.44 5.53
CA ALA A 7 3.56 -8.63 5.87
C ALA A 7 2.67 -7.47 5.41
N ALA A 8 3.15 -6.23 5.54
CA ALA A 8 2.44 -5.04 5.09
C ALA A 8 2.27 -4.99 3.57
N ASP A 9 3.28 -5.42 2.80
CA ASP A 9 3.18 -5.48 1.33
C ASP A 9 2.19 -6.55 0.90
N VAL A 10 2.23 -7.74 1.53
CA VAL A 10 1.29 -8.83 1.24
C VAL A 10 -0.13 -8.38 1.59
N TYR A 11 -0.33 -7.80 2.77
CA TYR A 11 -1.61 -7.24 3.19
C TYR A 11 -2.14 -6.21 2.18
N ALA A 12 -1.29 -5.28 1.73
CA ALA A 12 -1.64 -4.28 0.75
C ALA A 12 -2.03 -4.87 -0.61
N GLY A 13 -1.18 -5.74 -1.16
CA GLY A 13 -1.41 -6.39 -2.45
C GLY A 13 -2.68 -7.25 -2.47
N GLN A 14 -3.01 -7.90 -1.36
CA GLN A 14 -4.14 -8.81 -1.24
C GLN A 14 -5.47 -8.07 -1.01
N LEU A 15 -5.51 -7.04 -0.15
CA LEU A 15 -6.76 -6.34 0.17
C LEU A 15 -7.09 -5.13 -0.71
N TYR A 16 -6.11 -4.54 -1.42
CA TYR A 16 -6.40 -3.46 -2.37
C TYR A 16 -7.46 -3.86 -3.41
N ARG A 17 -7.49 -5.14 -3.78
CA ARG A 17 -8.41 -5.74 -4.74
C ARG A 17 -9.88 -5.68 -4.31
N LEU A 18 -10.16 -5.35 -3.05
CA LEU A 18 -11.53 -5.09 -2.57
C LEU A 18 -12.07 -3.74 -3.05
N GLY A 19 -11.22 -2.84 -3.56
CA GLY A 19 -11.65 -1.58 -4.15
C GLY A 19 -11.95 -0.45 -3.16
N HIS A 20 -11.68 -0.62 -1.87
CA HIS A 20 -11.90 0.41 -0.84
C HIS A 20 -10.78 1.47 -0.76
N GLY A 21 -9.68 1.26 -1.48
CA GLY A 21 -8.47 2.09 -1.46
C GLY A 21 -7.28 1.31 -0.94
N TYR A 22 -6.19 2.01 -0.61
CA TYR A 22 -4.99 1.37 -0.08
C TYR A 22 -5.21 0.96 1.38
N PRO A 23 -5.09 -0.33 1.72
CA PRO A 23 -5.32 -0.81 3.08
C PRO A 23 -4.10 -0.52 3.97
N LEU A 24 -4.33 -0.08 5.20
CA LEU A 24 -3.26 0.16 6.17
C LEU A 24 -3.06 -1.08 7.06
N TRP A 25 -1.83 -1.58 7.11
CA TRP A 25 -1.42 -2.69 8.00
C TRP A 25 -1.45 -2.26 9.47
N ASP A 26 -1.23 -0.98 9.72
CA ASP A 26 -1.37 -0.39 11.04
C ASP A 26 -2.27 0.86 10.98
N PRO A 27 -3.59 0.66 11.18
CA PRO A 27 -4.61 1.71 11.31
C PRO A 27 -4.48 2.66 12.51
N ASN A 28 -3.42 2.53 13.33
CA ASN A 28 -3.16 3.40 14.48
C ASN A 28 -1.88 4.26 14.25
N PRO A 29 -1.94 5.27 13.37
CA PRO A 29 -0.79 6.08 13.01
C PRO A 29 -0.18 6.83 14.22
N PRO A 30 1.16 6.98 14.30
CA PRO A 30 1.84 7.55 15.47
C PRO A 30 1.47 9.00 15.80
N LYS A 31 1.00 9.78 14.81
CA LYS A 31 0.75 11.24 14.92
C LYS A 31 -0.74 11.62 14.74
N GLY A 32 -1.62 10.68 15.05
CA GLY A 32 -3.07 10.85 14.94
C GLY A 32 -3.62 10.38 13.60
N GLU A 33 -4.93 10.20 13.56
CA GLU A 33 -5.67 9.65 12.42
C GLU A 33 -5.49 10.48 11.13
N PRO A 34 -5.59 9.87 9.94
CA PRO A 34 -5.52 10.58 8.68
C PRO A 34 -6.80 11.38 8.39
N PHE A 35 -6.65 12.51 7.72
CA PHE A 35 -7.72 13.38 7.25
C PHE A 35 -7.55 13.70 5.77
N ILE A 36 -8.65 14.08 5.12
CA ILE A 36 -8.63 14.62 3.76
C ILE A 36 -7.72 15.86 3.76
N GLY A 37 -6.81 15.94 2.80
CA GLY A 37 -5.84 17.01 2.70
C GLY A 37 -4.47 16.70 3.26
N ASP A 38 -4.33 15.61 4.02
CA ASP A 38 -3.05 15.25 4.58
C ASP A 38 -2.02 14.94 3.49
N VAL A 39 -0.82 15.47 3.68
CA VAL A 39 0.36 15.18 2.88
C VAL A 39 1.33 14.40 3.75
N GLY A 40 1.74 13.23 3.25
CA GLY A 40 2.56 12.29 4.00
C GLY A 40 3.07 11.16 3.13
N PHE A 41 3.53 10.09 3.77
CA PHE A 41 4.03 8.89 3.11
C PHE A 41 3.64 7.64 3.91
N ILE A 42 3.73 6.48 3.27
CA ILE A 42 3.57 5.19 3.96
C ILE A 42 4.94 4.65 4.32
N SER A 43 5.08 4.16 5.55
CA SER A 43 6.24 3.38 5.96
C SER A 43 5.79 2.35 6.98
N GLN A 44 6.29 1.12 6.85
CA GLN A 44 5.91 -0.02 7.70
C GLN A 44 4.39 -0.25 7.75
N GLY A 45 3.70 0.03 6.64
CA GLY A 45 2.26 -0.19 6.50
C GLY A 45 1.36 0.78 7.27
N THR A 46 1.90 1.87 7.82
CA THR A 46 1.12 2.99 8.38
C THR A 46 1.35 4.29 7.61
N PHE A 47 0.37 5.20 7.68
CA PHE A 47 0.47 6.52 7.06
C PHE A 47 1.08 7.54 8.04
N HIS A 48 2.18 8.16 7.64
CA HIS A 48 2.88 9.20 8.38
C HIS A 48 2.51 10.57 7.81
N ARG A 49 1.59 11.26 8.49
CA ARG A 49 1.22 12.63 8.18
C ARG A 49 2.36 13.60 8.51
N ILE A 50 2.70 14.47 7.56
CA ILE A 50 3.58 15.62 7.81
C ILE A 50 2.75 16.86 8.14
N PHE A 51 1.84 17.23 7.25
CA PHE A 51 0.99 18.41 7.38
C PHE A 51 -0.33 18.17 6.62
N ASN A 52 -1.32 19.03 6.83
CA ASN A 52 -2.57 19.04 6.08
C ASN A 52 -2.62 20.26 5.15
N ALA A 53 -2.81 20.02 3.86
CA ALA A 53 -2.81 21.04 2.84
C ALA A 53 -4.13 21.82 2.71
N LEU A 54 -5.18 21.43 3.42
CA LEU A 54 -6.45 22.15 3.52
C LEU A 54 -6.53 23.02 4.78
N GLU A 55 -5.71 22.74 5.78
CA GLU A 55 -5.68 23.50 7.03
C GLU A 55 -4.68 24.67 6.97
N PRO A 56 -4.97 25.77 7.70
CA PRO A 56 -4.02 26.87 7.87
C PRO A 56 -2.80 26.41 8.68
N LYS A 57 -1.67 27.11 8.51
CA LYS A 57 -0.43 26.79 9.25
C LYS A 57 -0.53 27.04 10.75
N ASP A 58 -1.37 28.01 11.14
CA ASP A 58 -1.53 28.42 12.54
C ASP A 58 -2.36 27.42 13.37
N ASP A 59 -2.93 26.39 12.73
CA ASP A 59 -3.53 25.27 13.44
C ASP A 59 -2.46 24.45 14.16
N GLY A 60 -2.73 24.10 15.43
CA GLY A 60 -1.83 23.31 16.27
C GLY A 60 -1.41 21.98 15.65
N ALA A 61 -2.27 21.36 14.84
CA ALA A 61 -2.00 20.10 14.15
C ALA A 61 -1.17 20.27 12.86
N ASN A 62 -0.99 21.51 12.37
CA ASN A 62 -0.43 21.81 11.05
C ASN A 62 0.86 22.65 11.07
N LYS A 63 1.55 22.68 12.21
CA LYS A 63 2.78 23.48 12.43
C LYS A 63 3.91 23.15 11.45
N LEU A 64 3.93 21.94 10.92
CA LEU A 64 4.91 21.47 9.93
C LEU A 64 4.50 21.83 8.49
N ALA A 65 3.51 22.70 8.27
CA ALA A 65 3.21 23.17 6.93
C ALA A 65 4.36 24.03 6.37
N PRO A 66 4.67 23.90 5.05
CA PRO A 66 5.73 24.66 4.39
C PRO A 66 5.66 26.17 4.62
N VAL A 67 6.80 26.85 4.53
CA VAL A 67 6.83 28.32 4.60
C VAL A 67 6.03 28.90 3.44
N GLY A 68 5.14 29.85 3.72
CA GLY A 68 4.25 30.43 2.71
C GLY A 68 3.12 29.50 2.25
N HIS A 69 2.83 28.43 3.01
CA HIS A 69 1.71 27.52 2.76
C HIS A 69 0.40 28.29 2.54
N LYS A 70 -0.27 28.00 1.43
CA LYS A 70 -1.60 28.52 1.10
C LYS A 70 -2.55 27.32 1.07
N PRO A 71 -3.47 27.20 2.03
CA PRO A 71 -4.40 26.08 2.07
C PRO A 71 -5.27 26.03 0.82
N PHE A 72 -5.54 24.83 0.32
CA PHE A 72 -6.54 24.65 -0.73
C PHE A 72 -7.93 24.69 -0.11
N SER A 73 -8.83 25.47 -0.72
CA SER A 73 -10.23 25.52 -0.35
C SER A 73 -11.10 24.98 -1.47
N PHE A 74 -12.07 24.15 -1.11
CA PHE A 74 -13.11 23.76 -2.05
C PHE A 74 -14.08 24.91 -2.24
N ALA A 75 -14.52 25.11 -3.49
CA ALA A 75 -15.52 26.14 -3.80
C ALA A 75 -16.89 25.83 -3.20
N THR A 76 -17.19 24.54 -2.97
CA THR A 76 -18.50 24.08 -2.50
C THR A 76 -18.37 22.92 -1.52
N GLU A 77 -19.32 22.84 -0.60
CA GLU A 77 -19.45 21.74 0.35
C GLU A 77 -19.74 20.39 -0.34
N PHE A 78 -20.38 20.41 -1.51
CA PHE A 78 -20.65 19.22 -2.34
C PHE A 78 -19.39 18.50 -2.83
N SER A 79 -18.20 19.09 -2.64
CA SER A 79 -16.95 18.43 -2.97
C SER A 79 -16.61 17.28 -2.02
N LYS A 80 -17.14 17.30 -0.79
CA LYS A 80 -16.91 16.28 0.24
C LYS A 80 -18.15 15.42 0.43
N VAL A 81 -17.95 14.11 0.55
CA VAL A 81 -19.00 13.13 0.80
C VAL A 81 -18.65 12.34 2.06
N LYS A 82 -19.67 12.09 2.88
CA LYS A 82 -19.60 11.21 4.04
C LYS A 82 -20.69 10.15 3.95
N THR A 83 -20.27 8.90 4.01
CA THR A 83 -21.15 7.73 4.02
C THR A 83 -20.93 6.97 5.32
N VAL A 84 -21.98 6.93 6.14
CA VAL A 84 -21.97 6.17 7.39
C VAL A 84 -22.14 4.69 7.06
N ASP A 85 -21.42 3.82 7.77
CA ASP A 85 -21.50 2.37 7.60
C ASP A 85 -21.24 1.91 6.15
N ALA A 86 -20.29 2.55 5.48
CA ALA A 86 -19.91 2.23 4.10
C ALA A 86 -19.37 0.80 3.95
N ILE A 87 -18.72 0.27 5.00
CA ILE A 87 -18.35 -1.14 5.12
C ILE A 87 -19.02 -1.71 6.36
N THR A 88 -19.96 -2.64 6.17
CA THR A 88 -20.72 -3.29 7.24
C THR A 88 -20.24 -4.70 7.54
N GLN A 89 -19.44 -5.28 6.66
CA GLN A 89 -18.88 -6.62 6.81
C GLN A 89 -17.86 -6.63 7.93
N SER A 90 -18.06 -7.48 8.93
CA SER A 90 -17.11 -7.64 10.03
C SER A 90 -15.79 -8.28 9.58
N VAL A 91 -15.79 -8.98 8.46
CA VAL A 91 -14.63 -9.71 7.94
C VAL A 91 -14.47 -9.38 6.46
N LEU A 92 -13.28 -8.92 6.09
CA LEU A 92 -12.85 -8.67 4.72
C LEU A 92 -11.63 -9.56 4.40
N PRO A 93 -11.84 -10.76 3.85
CA PRO A 93 -10.75 -11.63 3.44
C PRO A 93 -10.26 -11.30 2.02
N SER A 94 -9.00 -11.58 1.74
CA SER A 94 -8.46 -11.59 0.38
C SER A 94 -9.16 -12.64 -0.48
N ARG A 95 -9.21 -12.43 -1.81
CA ARG A 95 -9.89 -13.36 -2.74
C ARG A 95 -9.34 -14.79 -2.73
N THR A 96 -8.09 -14.98 -2.31
CA THR A 96 -7.44 -16.28 -2.18
C THR A 96 -7.89 -17.06 -0.93
N MET A 97 -8.76 -16.49 -0.10
CA MET A 97 -9.26 -17.10 1.13
C MET A 97 -10.76 -17.38 1.01
N SER A 98 -11.15 -18.63 1.21
CA SER A 98 -12.54 -18.98 1.52
C SER A 98 -12.75 -18.84 3.03
N HIS A 99 -13.90 -18.33 3.44
CA HIS A 99 -14.24 -18.21 4.85
C HIS A 99 -15.57 -18.92 5.13
N PHE A 100 -15.70 -19.46 6.34
CA PHE A 100 -16.97 -19.91 6.86
C PHE A 100 -17.07 -19.54 8.34
N SER A 101 -18.25 -19.10 8.74
CA SER A 101 -18.55 -18.87 10.15
C SER A 101 -18.72 -20.22 10.83
N VAL A 102 -17.95 -20.46 11.89
CA VAL A 102 -18.17 -21.59 12.77
C VAL A 102 -19.01 -21.10 13.93
N LYS A 103 -20.29 -21.51 13.99
CA LYS A 103 -21.06 -21.38 15.22
C LYS A 103 -20.39 -22.27 16.28
N ALA A 104 -19.77 -21.66 17.29
CA ALA A 104 -19.07 -22.41 18.32
C ALA A 104 -20.03 -23.38 19.05
N ARG A 105 -19.52 -24.58 19.33
CA ARG A 105 -20.17 -25.56 20.20
C ARG A 105 -20.31 -24.96 21.60
N VAL A 106 -21.49 -25.16 22.19
CA VAL A 106 -21.78 -24.84 23.59
C VAL A 106 -20.78 -25.57 24.47
N ALA A 107 -19.81 -24.84 25.03
CA ALA A 107 -19.08 -25.30 26.20
C ALA A 107 -19.91 -24.87 27.41
N GLU A 108 -20.53 -25.85 28.07
CA GLU A 108 -21.22 -25.68 29.34
C GLU A 108 -20.22 -25.18 30.41
N SER A 109 -20.03 -23.86 30.55
CA SER A 109 -19.59 -23.14 31.77
C SER A 109 -18.82 -21.81 31.55
N SER A 110 -19.04 -21.07 30.46
CA SER A 110 -18.67 -19.64 30.46
C SER A 110 -19.62 -18.84 29.58
N GLU A 111 -20.18 -17.75 30.11
CA GLU A 111 -21.18 -16.87 29.49
C GLU A 111 -20.63 -16.04 28.31
N HIS A 112 -19.65 -16.54 27.56
CA HIS A 112 -19.07 -15.86 26.40
C HIS A 112 -19.09 -16.83 25.22
N VAL A 113 -20.14 -16.75 24.41
CA VAL A 113 -20.23 -17.50 23.14
C VAL A 113 -19.53 -16.65 22.07
N GLY A 114 -18.22 -16.81 21.94
CA GLY A 114 -17.47 -16.22 20.83
C GLY A 114 -17.80 -16.94 19.52
N ALA A 115 -18.29 -16.21 18.52
CA ALA A 115 -18.43 -16.74 17.16
C ALA A 115 -17.04 -16.72 16.49
N GLY A 116 -16.41 -17.89 16.33
CA GLY A 116 -15.13 -17.99 15.63
C GLY A 116 -15.29 -17.91 14.11
N PHE A 117 -14.46 -17.11 13.45
CA PHE A 117 -14.34 -17.20 11.98
C PHE A 117 -13.17 -18.09 11.61
N ARG A 118 -13.37 -18.86 10.54
CA ARG A 118 -12.35 -19.77 10.04
C ARG A 118 -12.13 -19.50 8.57
N PHE A 119 -10.87 -19.44 8.20
CA PHE A 119 -10.42 -19.15 6.86
C PHE A 119 -9.58 -20.30 6.34
N GLN A 120 -9.87 -20.71 5.11
CA GLN A 120 -9.04 -21.64 4.38
C GLN A 120 -8.33 -20.89 3.25
N CYS A 121 -7.01 -21.01 3.26
CA CYS A 121 -6.12 -20.34 2.33
C CYS A 121 -5.88 -21.23 1.12
N ALA A 122 -6.29 -20.79 -0.08
CA ALA A 122 -6.08 -21.54 -1.32
C ALA A 122 -4.86 -21.04 -2.13
N GLY A 123 -4.30 -19.88 -1.79
CA GLY A 123 -3.14 -19.29 -2.46
C GLY A 123 -1.87 -19.30 -1.60
N ASP A 124 -0.76 -18.91 -2.21
CA ASP A 124 0.53 -18.73 -1.53
C ASP A 124 0.56 -17.49 -0.63
N GLN A 125 -0.39 -16.58 -0.82
CA GLN A 125 -0.53 -15.35 -0.06
C GLN A 125 -1.99 -15.04 0.20
N GLY A 126 -2.24 -14.39 1.33
CA GLY A 126 -3.53 -13.79 1.59
C GLY A 126 -3.51 -12.95 2.85
N ALA A 127 -4.64 -12.31 3.07
CA ALA A 127 -4.80 -11.29 4.08
C ALA A 127 -6.24 -11.22 4.55
N VAL A 128 -6.44 -10.77 5.79
CA VAL A 128 -7.76 -10.54 6.34
C VAL A 128 -7.76 -9.28 7.18
N LEU A 129 -8.80 -8.49 7.02
CA LEU A 129 -9.18 -7.42 7.94
C LEU A 129 -10.44 -7.85 8.68
N PHE A 130 -10.43 -7.76 9.99
CA PHE A 130 -11.59 -7.91 10.85
C PHE A 130 -11.90 -6.59 11.55
N MET A 131 -13.19 -6.27 11.68
CA MET A 131 -13.71 -5.11 12.40
C MET A 131 -15.00 -5.53 13.12
N LYS A 132 -15.16 -5.20 14.40
CA LYS A 132 -16.43 -5.39 15.12
C LYS A 132 -17.43 -4.31 14.71
N LYS A 133 -16.96 -3.06 14.62
CA LYS A 133 -17.76 -1.92 14.19
C LYS A 133 -17.58 -1.67 12.69
N SER A 134 -18.64 -1.21 12.05
CA SER A 134 -18.63 -0.79 10.64
C SER A 134 -17.70 0.40 10.41
N ALA A 135 -17.19 0.51 9.18
CA ALA A 135 -16.35 1.63 8.78
C ALA A 135 -17.15 2.72 8.06
N ASN A 136 -16.93 3.98 8.44
CA ASN A 136 -17.41 5.16 7.71
C ASN A 136 -16.46 5.48 6.55
N HIS A 137 -17.00 5.95 5.44
CA HIS A 137 -16.21 6.46 4.31
C HIS A 137 -16.39 7.98 4.22
N GLU A 138 -15.28 8.71 4.20
CA GLU A 138 -15.26 10.12 3.84
C GLU A 138 -14.31 10.31 2.68
N TYR A 139 -14.74 11.04 1.66
CA TYR A 139 -13.91 11.29 0.49
C TYR A 139 -14.27 12.60 -0.21
N VAL A 140 -13.39 13.01 -1.13
CA VAL A 140 -13.66 14.12 -2.04
C VAL A 140 -13.85 13.64 -3.46
N HIS A 141 -14.82 14.25 -4.13
CA HIS A 141 -14.99 14.10 -5.56
C HIS A 141 -13.77 14.64 -6.30
N GLU A 142 -13.56 14.13 -7.51
CA GLU A 142 -12.48 14.60 -8.36
C GLU A 142 -12.61 16.09 -8.62
N SER A 143 -11.53 16.81 -8.35
CA SER A 143 -11.48 18.25 -8.48
C SER A 143 -10.29 18.64 -9.33
N ARG A 144 -10.56 19.26 -10.48
CA ARG A 144 -9.51 19.80 -11.36
C ARG A 144 -8.63 20.79 -10.62
N ALA A 145 -9.25 21.70 -9.86
CA ALA A 145 -8.53 22.71 -9.09
C ALA A 145 -7.61 22.08 -8.02
N MET A 146 -8.04 20.97 -7.42
CA MET A 146 -7.21 20.23 -6.45
C MET A 146 -6.02 19.58 -7.14
N VAL A 147 -6.24 18.89 -8.26
CA VAL A 147 -5.18 18.25 -9.04
C VAL A 147 -4.12 19.28 -9.45
N GLU A 148 -4.55 20.44 -9.97
CA GLU A 148 -3.65 21.55 -10.29
C GLU A 148 -2.90 22.08 -9.06
N TYR A 149 -3.60 22.20 -7.93
CA TYR A 149 -2.99 22.64 -6.67
C TYR A 149 -1.91 21.66 -6.19
N ILE A 150 -2.18 20.36 -6.20
CA ILE A 150 -1.22 19.32 -5.80
C ILE A 150 0.00 19.38 -6.73
N SER A 151 -0.21 19.37 -8.05
CA SER A 151 0.87 19.39 -9.05
C SER A 151 1.79 20.61 -8.90
N ARG A 152 1.25 21.80 -8.63
CA ARG A 152 2.04 23.03 -8.45
C ARG A 152 2.86 23.06 -7.17
N ASN A 153 2.47 22.29 -6.15
CA ASN A 153 3.08 22.36 -4.83
C ASN A 153 3.95 21.15 -4.47
N LEU A 154 3.72 19.97 -5.07
CA LEU A 154 4.36 18.73 -4.62
C LEU A 154 5.90 18.79 -4.64
N ALA A 155 6.50 19.40 -5.67
CA ALA A 155 7.96 19.54 -5.72
C ALA A 155 8.50 20.37 -4.53
N ARG A 156 7.82 21.48 -4.20
CA ARG A 156 8.17 22.32 -3.04
C ARG A 156 7.90 21.62 -1.72
N TRP A 157 6.83 20.82 -1.64
CA TRP A 157 6.54 20.01 -0.46
C TRP A 157 7.62 18.97 -0.23
N HIS A 158 8.09 18.29 -1.29
CA HIS A 158 9.18 17.33 -1.19
C HIS A 158 10.49 17.97 -0.74
N GLU A 159 10.89 19.08 -1.35
CA GLU A 159 12.08 19.85 -0.95
C GLU A 159 11.98 20.28 0.52
N TYR A 160 10.83 20.82 0.95
CA TYR A 160 10.60 21.21 2.33
C TYR A 160 10.67 20.01 3.30
N ILE A 161 10.07 18.88 2.95
CA ILE A 161 10.09 17.67 3.78
C ILE A 161 11.52 17.15 3.94
N ARG A 162 12.28 17.12 2.85
CA ARG A 162 13.68 16.68 2.86
C ARG A 162 14.57 17.65 3.63
N ASP A 163 14.52 18.93 3.32
CA ASP A 163 15.53 19.91 3.75
C ASP A 163 15.21 20.57 5.10
N ILE A 164 13.92 20.64 5.48
CA ILE A 164 13.47 21.35 6.69
C ILE A 164 12.86 20.40 7.73
N VAL A 165 12.00 19.47 7.29
CA VAL A 165 11.44 18.46 8.21
C VAL A 165 12.45 17.34 8.51
N ASP A 166 13.53 17.27 7.73
CA ASP A 166 14.62 16.29 7.84
C ASP A 166 14.11 14.84 7.71
N VAL A 167 13.25 14.63 6.72
CA VAL A 167 12.71 13.31 6.39
C VAL A 167 13.07 12.98 4.94
N ASN A 168 14.08 12.12 4.78
CA ASN A 168 14.56 11.72 3.46
C ASN A 168 13.68 10.62 2.85
N VAL A 169 12.59 11.04 2.20
CA VAL A 169 11.68 10.16 1.46
C VAL A 169 11.81 10.36 -0.05
N PRO A 170 11.63 9.30 -0.86
CA PRO A 170 11.53 9.44 -2.31
C PRO A 170 10.42 10.43 -2.68
N LYS A 171 10.66 11.26 -3.70
CA LYS A 171 9.66 12.25 -4.16
C LYS A 171 8.32 11.60 -4.53
N GLU A 172 8.41 10.44 -5.15
CA GLU A 172 7.27 9.66 -5.63
C GLU A 172 6.53 8.91 -4.51
N SER A 173 7.08 8.83 -3.29
CA SER A 173 6.38 8.19 -2.16
C SER A 173 5.40 9.12 -1.44
N LEU A 174 5.40 10.41 -1.78
CA LEU A 174 4.48 11.38 -1.19
C LEU A 174 3.06 11.13 -1.69
N ARG A 175 2.12 11.18 -0.74
CA ARG A 175 0.69 10.95 -0.96
C ARG A 175 -0.10 12.14 -0.43
N PHE A 176 -1.07 12.57 -1.21
CA PHE A 176 -2.11 13.51 -0.77
C PHE A 176 -3.39 12.73 -0.50
N ILE A 177 -3.90 12.74 0.73
CA ILE A 177 -5.10 12.00 1.12
C ILE A 177 -6.36 12.69 0.58
N SER A 178 -7.14 11.94 -0.20
CA SER A 178 -8.41 12.37 -0.80
C SER A 178 -9.64 11.67 -0.21
N GLY A 179 -9.43 10.66 0.63
CA GLY A 179 -10.49 9.97 1.35
C GLY A 179 -9.95 8.89 2.27
N PHE A 180 -10.81 8.33 3.09
CA PHE A 180 -10.45 7.29 4.05
C PHE A 180 -11.67 6.49 4.51
N HIS A 181 -11.42 5.24 4.94
CA HIS A 181 -12.36 4.45 5.71
C HIS A 181 -11.89 4.35 7.16
N LYS A 182 -12.76 4.68 8.11
CA LYS A 182 -12.45 4.62 9.54
C LYS A 182 -13.46 3.80 10.34
N THR A 183 -12.95 2.99 11.25
CA THR A 183 -13.69 2.18 12.21
C THR A 183 -13.22 2.47 13.64
N ALA A 184 -13.87 1.87 14.63
CA ALA A 184 -13.48 2.00 16.05
C ALA A 184 -12.45 0.94 16.47
N ASP A 185 -12.45 -0.22 15.80
CA ASP A 185 -11.62 -1.37 16.16
C ASP A 185 -11.22 -2.17 14.91
N TRP A 186 -10.09 -2.87 15.00
CA TRP A 186 -9.55 -3.63 13.89
C TRP A 186 -8.64 -4.76 14.35
N ALA A 187 -8.61 -5.82 13.56
CA ALA A 187 -7.55 -6.80 13.58
C ALA A 187 -7.16 -7.17 12.15
N VAL A 188 -5.88 -7.24 11.86
CA VAL A 188 -5.34 -7.58 10.55
C VAL A 188 -4.44 -8.80 10.65
N ALA A 189 -4.46 -9.61 9.61
CA ALA A 189 -3.47 -10.67 9.43
C ALA A 189 -3.02 -10.73 7.98
N SER A 190 -1.78 -11.14 7.79
CA SER A 190 -1.23 -11.52 6.49
C SER A 190 -0.52 -12.84 6.64
N TYR A 191 -0.59 -13.67 5.60
CA TYR A 191 0.12 -14.94 5.57
C TYR A 191 0.87 -15.10 4.25
N VAL A 192 2.00 -15.79 4.35
CA VAL A 192 2.73 -16.32 3.20
C VAL A 192 2.93 -17.82 3.42
N SER A 193 2.53 -18.60 2.42
CA SER A 193 2.59 -20.07 2.38
C SER A 193 3.26 -20.51 1.08
N THR A 194 4.01 -21.60 1.12
CA THR A 194 4.64 -22.20 -0.07
C THR A 194 3.75 -23.32 -0.63
N GLY A 195 2.58 -22.98 -1.18
CA GLY A 195 1.69 -23.93 -1.86
C GLY A 195 0.86 -24.84 -0.95
N ARG A 196 0.54 -24.42 0.29
CA ARG A 196 -0.18 -25.28 1.26
C ARG A 196 -1.42 -24.60 1.84
N LEU A 197 -2.45 -25.42 2.03
CA LEU A 197 -3.68 -25.03 2.72
C LEU A 197 -3.37 -24.72 4.19
N ALA A 198 -3.60 -23.48 4.60
CA ALA A 198 -3.56 -23.04 5.98
C ALA A 198 -4.97 -22.76 6.48
N GLU A 199 -5.27 -23.18 7.71
CA GLU A 199 -6.51 -22.84 8.40
C GLU A 199 -6.21 -21.76 9.44
N ILE A 200 -6.82 -20.59 9.27
CA ILE A 200 -6.67 -19.45 10.18
C ILE A 200 -7.98 -19.31 10.95
N GLU A 201 -7.90 -19.24 12.27
CA GLU A 201 -9.04 -19.03 13.16
C GLU A 201 -8.93 -17.65 13.82
N LEU A 202 -10.02 -16.88 13.73
CA LEU A 202 -10.16 -15.58 14.36
C LEU A 202 -10.91 -15.72 15.68
N ASN A 203 -10.28 -15.30 16.76
CA ASN A 203 -10.90 -15.08 18.05
C ASN A 203 -11.48 -13.68 18.08
N THR A 204 -12.80 -13.52 18.22
CA THR A 204 -13.47 -12.20 18.24
C THR A 204 -13.32 -11.45 19.57
N ASP A 205 -12.93 -12.15 20.64
CA ASP A 205 -12.77 -11.60 21.98
C ASP A 205 -11.29 -11.23 22.25
N PHE A 206 -10.60 -10.75 21.20
CA PHE A 206 -9.22 -10.29 21.31
C PHE A 206 -9.13 -9.01 22.16
N GLY A 207 -8.10 -8.97 23.02
CA GLY A 207 -7.80 -7.90 23.98
C GLY A 207 -6.30 -7.76 24.23
N VAL A 208 -5.87 -7.24 25.39
CA VAL A 208 -4.44 -6.98 25.70
C VAL A 208 -3.56 -8.22 25.62
N ALA A 209 -4.12 -9.40 25.86
CA ALA A 209 -3.36 -10.63 26.07
C ALA A 209 -3.75 -11.79 25.13
N SER A 210 -4.70 -11.59 24.21
CA SER A 210 -5.17 -12.62 23.29
C SER A 210 -4.87 -12.22 21.85
N ALA A 211 -4.21 -13.11 21.11
CA ALA A 211 -4.03 -12.96 19.67
C ALA A 211 -5.38 -12.94 18.96
N ALA A 212 -5.54 -12.07 17.96
CA ALA A 212 -6.76 -12.02 17.16
C ALA A 212 -6.86 -13.24 16.25
N PHE A 213 -5.75 -13.72 15.72
CA PHE A 213 -5.69 -14.85 14.80
C PHE A 213 -4.77 -15.97 15.32
N SER A 214 -5.17 -17.20 15.05
CA SER A 214 -4.38 -18.40 15.31
C SER A 214 -4.35 -19.28 14.07
N VAL A 215 -3.31 -20.09 13.91
CA VAL A 215 -3.19 -21.02 12.78
C VAL A 215 -3.31 -22.45 13.29
N ALA A 216 -4.24 -23.21 12.72
CA ALA A 216 -4.22 -24.66 12.80
C ALA A 216 -3.48 -25.20 11.56
N SER A 217 -2.31 -25.83 11.75
CA SER A 217 -1.60 -26.50 10.66
C SER A 217 -1.62 -28.00 10.90
N GLY A 218 -2.10 -28.78 9.92
CA GLY A 218 -2.00 -30.24 9.93
C GLY A 218 -0.60 -30.77 9.55
N THR A 219 0.41 -29.90 9.49
CA THR A 219 1.75 -30.23 8.96
C THR A 219 2.90 -29.63 9.77
N MET A 220 4.09 -30.23 9.64
CA MET A 220 5.29 -29.95 10.46
C MET A 220 5.91 -28.54 10.31
N VAL A 221 5.48 -27.73 9.34
CA VAL A 221 5.94 -26.34 9.17
C VAL A 221 4.72 -25.43 9.17
N ALA A 222 4.61 -24.58 10.18
CA ALA A 222 3.53 -23.59 10.28
C ALA A 222 3.76 -22.45 9.26
N PRO A 223 2.71 -21.96 8.57
CA PRO A 223 2.82 -20.76 7.75
C PRO A 223 3.23 -19.56 8.61
N VAL A 224 3.92 -18.60 8.00
CA VAL A 224 4.25 -17.34 8.69
C VAL A 224 2.98 -16.49 8.70
N LEU A 225 2.30 -16.48 9.84
CA LEU A 225 1.17 -15.59 10.10
C LEU A 225 1.68 -14.38 10.90
N GLU A 226 1.64 -13.22 10.28
CA GLU A 226 1.81 -11.96 10.99
C GLU A 226 0.44 -11.33 11.24
N GLN A 227 0.30 -10.66 12.37
CA GLN A 227 -0.97 -10.07 12.79
C GLN A 227 -0.77 -8.82 13.64
N ARG A 228 -1.77 -7.93 13.60
CA ARG A 228 -1.88 -6.74 14.46
C ARG A 228 -3.34 -6.52 14.82
N TRP A 229 -3.60 -5.83 15.92
CA TRP A 229 -4.95 -5.42 16.31
C TRP A 229 -4.92 -4.17 17.17
N GLY A 230 -6.04 -3.45 17.18
CA GLY A 230 -6.18 -2.22 17.93
C GLY A 230 -7.62 -1.72 18.00
N PRO A 231 -7.85 -0.62 18.74
CA PRO A 231 -6.86 0.15 19.49
C PRO A 231 -6.40 -0.58 20.77
N PRO A 232 -5.20 -0.29 21.31
CA PRO A 232 -4.81 -0.77 22.63
C PRO A 232 -5.80 -0.22 23.68
N PRO A 233 -6.25 -1.01 24.67
CA PRO A 233 -7.22 -0.53 25.63
C PRO A 233 -6.62 0.60 26.47
N ARG A 234 -7.31 1.74 26.48
CA ARG A 234 -6.93 2.92 27.25
C ARG A 234 -7.00 2.57 28.75
N ARG A 235 -5.96 2.92 29.52
CA ARG A 235 -5.85 2.65 30.97
C ARG A 235 -6.94 3.33 31.84
N ALA A 236 -7.78 4.17 31.25
CA ALA A 236 -9.00 4.70 31.85
C ALA A 236 -9.97 5.05 30.71
N ALA A 237 -10.94 4.19 30.42
CA ALA A 237 -12.04 4.53 29.52
C ALA A 237 -13.36 4.36 30.28
N GLY A 238 -14.24 5.35 30.13
CA GLY A 238 -15.65 5.23 30.47
C GLY A 238 -16.36 4.25 29.51
N PRO A 239 -17.69 4.35 29.30
CA PRO A 239 -18.41 3.44 28.40
C PRO A 239 -17.75 3.36 27.02
N GLU A 240 -17.82 2.18 26.40
CA GLU A 240 -17.15 1.82 25.12
C GLU A 240 -17.01 3.03 24.18
N ASP A 241 -15.76 3.42 23.89
CA ASP A 241 -15.45 4.56 23.03
C ASP A 241 -15.74 4.15 21.57
N ASP A 242 -16.95 4.45 21.09
CA ASP A 242 -17.41 4.22 19.70
C ASP A 242 -16.75 5.21 18.71
N GLU A 243 -15.70 5.91 19.10
CA GLU A 243 -14.97 6.86 18.26
C GLU A 243 -14.30 6.14 17.08
N ARG A 244 -14.82 6.37 15.86
CA ARG A 244 -14.31 5.77 14.63
C ARG A 244 -13.10 6.54 14.11
N ASN A 245 -11.97 6.38 14.79
CA ASN A 245 -10.71 7.07 14.49
C ASN A 245 -9.59 6.13 13.95
N GLN A 246 -9.87 4.83 13.79
CA GLN A 246 -8.91 3.86 13.28
C GLN A 246 -9.04 3.74 11.76
N CYS A 247 -8.01 4.15 11.02
CA CYS A 247 -8.09 4.26 9.56
C CYS A 247 -7.61 2.99 8.86
N VAL A 248 -8.55 2.23 8.30
CA VAL A 248 -8.28 0.92 7.69
C VAL A 248 -7.98 0.98 6.20
N PHE A 249 -8.50 1.99 5.50
CA PHE A 249 -8.20 2.26 4.08
C PHE A 249 -8.02 3.75 3.85
N ILE A 250 -7.15 4.12 2.91
CA ILE A 250 -6.98 5.50 2.43
C ILE A 250 -7.17 5.58 0.92
N ASN A 251 -7.74 6.69 0.46
CA ASN A 251 -7.74 7.11 -0.92
C ASN A 251 -6.79 8.30 -1.08
N TYR A 252 -6.01 8.35 -2.15
CA TYR A 252 -4.91 9.31 -2.26
C TYR A 252 -4.50 9.57 -3.71
N TYR A 253 -3.87 10.72 -3.92
CA TYR A 253 -3.18 11.08 -5.16
C TYR A 253 -1.68 10.88 -5.00
N LYS A 254 -1.03 10.45 -6.09
CA LYS A 254 0.42 10.41 -6.28
C LYS A 254 0.81 11.07 -7.59
N LEU A 255 2.08 11.47 -7.68
CA LEU A 255 2.65 12.00 -8.90
C LEU A 255 4.00 11.38 -9.18
N LYS A 256 4.30 11.22 -10.46
CA LYS A 256 5.57 10.72 -10.98
C LYS A 256 6.09 11.64 -12.06
N TRP A 257 7.39 11.92 -12.03
CA TRP A 257 8.03 12.75 -13.05
C TRP A 257 8.70 11.85 -14.08
N ARG A 258 8.67 12.28 -15.33
CA ARG A 258 9.55 11.72 -16.35
C ARG A 258 10.99 12.09 -16.00
N LEU A 259 11.76 11.14 -15.49
CA LEU A 259 13.22 11.27 -15.55
C LEU A 259 13.60 11.19 -17.04
N GLY A 260 14.49 12.08 -17.50
CA GLY A 260 14.80 12.31 -18.92
C GLY A 260 15.07 11.04 -19.74
N MET A 261 14.99 11.14 -21.08
CA MET A 261 15.03 10.01 -22.03
C MET A 261 16.14 8.98 -21.76
N PHE A 262 15.83 7.96 -20.97
CA PHE A 262 16.62 6.73 -20.95
C PHE A 262 16.06 5.82 -22.05
N PRO A 263 16.84 5.50 -23.11
CA PRO A 263 16.37 4.56 -24.11
C PRO A 263 16.09 3.22 -23.44
N ARG A 264 14.98 2.58 -23.84
CA ARG A 264 14.64 1.20 -23.45
C ARG A 264 15.90 0.34 -23.57
N VAL A 265 16.36 -0.24 -22.47
CA VAL A 265 17.23 -1.42 -22.55
C VAL A 265 16.35 -2.50 -23.17
N MET A 266 16.48 -2.68 -24.48
CA MET A 266 15.91 -3.83 -25.17
C MET A 266 16.56 -5.06 -24.56
N LYS A 267 15.78 -5.79 -23.77
CA LYS A 267 16.16 -7.13 -23.31
C LYS A 267 16.17 -8.01 -24.56
N ALA A 268 17.30 -8.08 -25.23
CA ALA A 268 17.49 -8.97 -26.36
C ALA A 268 17.28 -10.40 -25.85
N ALA A 269 16.26 -11.07 -26.39
CA ALA A 269 16.12 -12.51 -26.31
C ALA A 269 17.22 -13.15 -27.18
N ALA A 270 18.46 -13.14 -26.69
CA ALA A 270 19.49 -14.03 -27.21
C ALA A 270 19.28 -15.38 -26.54
N GLY A 271 18.75 -16.32 -27.32
CA GLY A 271 18.65 -17.72 -26.93
C GLY A 271 20.02 -18.32 -26.63
N TYR A 272 20.00 -19.47 -25.96
CA TYR A 272 21.18 -20.25 -25.64
C TYR A 272 21.90 -20.71 -26.91
N ASP A 273 22.94 -19.99 -27.31
CA ASP A 273 23.91 -20.53 -28.26
C ASP A 273 24.93 -21.38 -27.49
N GLU A 274 24.73 -22.70 -27.55
CA GLU A 274 25.73 -23.69 -27.16
C GLU A 274 26.98 -23.51 -28.05
N LEU A 275 28.06 -22.98 -27.47
CA LEU A 275 29.35 -22.97 -28.14
C LEU A 275 29.96 -24.39 -28.11
N PRO A 276 30.42 -24.94 -29.24
CA PRO A 276 31.04 -26.26 -29.26
C PRO A 276 32.38 -26.24 -28.54
N ARG A 277 32.58 -27.21 -27.62
CA ARG A 277 33.85 -27.43 -26.92
C ARG A 277 34.92 -27.90 -27.91
N GLY A 278 35.92 -27.06 -28.15
CA GLY A 278 37.18 -27.40 -28.83
C GLY A 278 38.29 -27.79 -27.83
N PRO A 279 39.26 -28.64 -28.22
CA PRO A 279 40.01 -29.48 -27.29
C PRO A 279 41.27 -28.82 -26.71
N TYR A 280 41.63 -29.31 -25.52
CA TYR A 280 42.85 -29.12 -24.75
C TYR A 280 44.15 -28.95 -25.56
N SER A 281 44.98 -27.99 -25.15
CA SER A 281 46.44 -28.16 -25.15
C SER A 281 47.08 -27.36 -24.02
N ASP A 282 47.81 -28.06 -23.17
CA ASP A 282 48.64 -27.54 -22.09
C ASP A 282 49.90 -26.80 -22.57
N ALA A 283 50.48 -26.07 -21.62
CA ALA A 283 51.91 -25.76 -21.45
C ALA A 283 52.42 -24.33 -21.76
N ASP A 284 52.62 -23.61 -20.65
CA ASP A 284 53.91 -23.06 -20.18
C ASP A 284 54.30 -21.60 -20.50
N GLY A 285 54.74 -20.92 -19.43
CA GLY A 285 55.91 -20.05 -19.44
C GLY A 285 55.68 -18.53 -19.53
N GLY A 286 55.80 -17.83 -18.40
CA GLY A 286 56.34 -16.45 -18.42
C GLY A 286 55.78 -15.45 -17.41
N ARG A 287 56.43 -15.36 -16.24
CA ARG A 287 56.28 -14.30 -15.23
C ARG A 287 56.60 -12.90 -15.78
N ALA A 288 55.84 -11.89 -15.36
CA ALA A 288 56.39 -10.63 -14.83
C ALA A 288 55.36 -9.94 -13.90
N SER A 289 55.75 -9.78 -12.64
CA SER A 289 55.02 -9.09 -11.57
C SER A 289 55.18 -7.58 -11.62
N THR A 290 54.12 -6.85 -11.24
CA THR A 290 54.18 -5.65 -10.38
C THR A 290 52.83 -5.54 -9.67
N GLY A 291 52.75 -5.94 -8.39
CA GLY A 291 52.52 -5.02 -7.25
C GLY A 291 51.05 -4.59 -7.16
N GLY A 292 50.24 -4.95 -6.18
CA GLY A 292 50.46 -5.40 -4.81
C GLY A 292 49.40 -4.70 -3.98
N ALA A 293 48.42 -5.42 -3.45
CA ALA A 293 47.62 -5.03 -2.29
C ALA A 293 46.83 -6.25 -1.80
N SER A 294 46.89 -6.43 -0.49
CA SER A 294 46.16 -7.38 0.33
C SER A 294 44.68 -7.49 -0.03
N ASP A 295 44.25 -8.64 -0.56
CA ASP A 295 42.85 -9.05 -0.57
C ASP A 295 42.50 -9.51 0.85
N THR A 296 42.11 -8.55 1.69
CA THR A 296 41.20 -8.85 2.79
C THR A 296 39.85 -9.11 2.14
N GLU A 297 39.41 -10.37 2.15
CA GLU A 297 38.03 -10.73 1.86
C GLU A 297 37.12 -10.04 2.88
N GLU A 298 36.72 -8.81 2.58
CA GLU A 298 35.49 -8.25 3.09
C GLU A 298 34.38 -9.11 2.49
N MET A 299 33.94 -10.07 3.29
CA MET A 299 32.67 -10.73 3.13
C MET A 299 31.62 -9.61 3.17
N ASP A 300 31.28 -9.06 2.00
CA ASP A 300 30.15 -8.15 1.83
C ASP A 300 28.93 -8.88 2.41
N GLU A 301 28.59 -8.54 3.64
CA GLU A 301 27.25 -8.72 4.15
C GLU A 301 26.36 -7.95 3.18
N LEU A 302 25.74 -8.68 2.26
CA LEU A 302 24.67 -8.20 1.41
C LEU A 302 23.53 -7.76 2.34
N GLU A 303 23.64 -6.56 2.91
CA GLU A 303 22.52 -5.79 3.42
C GLU A 303 21.64 -5.51 2.20
N THR A 304 20.73 -6.45 1.91
CA THR A 304 19.59 -6.25 1.02
C THR A 304 18.56 -5.36 1.71
N ASP A 305 18.99 -4.22 2.24
CA ASP A 305 18.13 -3.32 2.99
C ASP A 305 17.27 -2.56 2.00
N ARG A 306 16.04 -3.05 1.81
CA ARG A 306 15.01 -2.34 1.07
C ARG A 306 14.78 -1.01 1.79
N PRO A 307 14.86 0.15 1.11
CA PRO A 307 14.59 1.42 1.77
C PRO A 307 13.19 1.36 2.40
N SER A 308 13.07 1.74 3.67
CA SER A 308 11.89 1.59 4.54
C SER A 308 10.59 2.24 4.03
N PHE A 309 10.65 2.92 2.88
CA PHE A 309 9.56 3.65 2.22
C PHE A 309 9.05 2.96 0.94
N GLN A 310 9.72 1.91 0.47
CA GLN A 310 9.26 1.17 -0.70
C GLN A 310 8.16 0.20 -0.25
N CYS A 311 6.90 0.62 -0.32
CA CYS A 311 5.75 -0.28 -0.18
C CYS A 311 5.21 -0.70 -1.55
N TRP A 312 4.56 -1.85 -1.64
CA TRP A 312 3.77 -2.20 -2.82
C TRP A 312 2.69 -1.13 -3.03
N ASP A 313 2.58 -0.56 -4.23
CA ASP A 313 1.64 0.52 -4.53
C ASP A 313 1.04 0.34 -5.94
N PRO A 314 -0.28 0.16 -6.07
CA PRO A 314 -0.92 -0.08 -7.36
C PRO A 314 -0.96 1.16 -8.25
N VAL A 315 -0.88 2.36 -7.67
CA VAL A 315 -0.93 3.62 -8.42
C VAL A 315 0.35 3.84 -9.22
N ASP A 316 1.48 3.24 -8.80
CA ASP A 316 2.73 3.31 -9.56
C ASP A 316 2.61 2.71 -10.96
N PHE A 317 1.84 1.62 -11.11
CA PHE A 317 1.59 1.02 -12.43
C PHE A 317 0.79 1.94 -13.35
N VAL A 318 -0.14 2.72 -12.80
CA VAL A 318 -0.92 3.71 -13.57
C VAL A 318 -0.03 4.87 -13.99
N LEU A 319 0.80 5.38 -13.07
CA LEU A 319 1.74 6.46 -13.34
C LEU A 319 2.76 6.05 -14.41
N ASP A 320 3.29 4.84 -14.33
CA ASP A 320 4.21 4.27 -15.33
C ASP A 320 3.54 4.15 -16.70
N TYR A 321 2.35 3.57 -16.74
CA TYR A 321 1.58 3.48 -17.99
C TYR A 321 1.36 4.85 -18.64
N ILE A 322 1.05 5.90 -17.85
CA ILE A 322 0.90 7.27 -18.37
C ILE A 322 2.19 7.76 -19.01
N LEU A 323 3.31 7.69 -18.29
CA LEU A 323 4.58 8.22 -18.77
C LEU A 323 5.09 7.47 -20.00
N GLU A 324 4.79 6.17 -20.09
CA GLU A 324 5.16 5.35 -21.25
C GLU A 324 4.32 5.65 -22.49
N ASN A 325 3.04 6.00 -22.33
CA ASN A 325 2.10 6.12 -23.45
C ASN A 325 1.74 7.56 -23.81
N ALA A 326 2.08 8.56 -22.98
CA ALA A 326 1.83 9.97 -23.26
C ALA A 326 3.15 10.76 -23.34
N ALA A 327 3.76 10.79 -24.53
CA ALA A 327 5.09 11.39 -24.76
C ALA A 327 5.21 12.88 -24.37
N ASN A 328 4.11 13.62 -24.40
CA ASN A 328 4.05 15.04 -24.03
C ASN A 328 3.81 15.28 -22.53
N VAL A 329 3.75 14.22 -21.71
CA VAL A 329 3.57 14.32 -20.26
C VAL A 329 4.92 14.29 -19.56
N GLU A 330 5.26 15.38 -18.87
CA GLU A 330 6.41 15.46 -17.97
C GLU A 330 6.08 15.00 -16.55
N VAL A 331 4.82 15.15 -16.13
CA VAL A 331 4.34 14.79 -14.79
C VAL A 331 3.05 13.98 -14.91
N ALA A 332 3.10 12.73 -14.49
CA ALA A 332 1.94 11.87 -14.33
C ALA A 332 1.31 12.12 -12.95
N ILE A 333 -0.03 12.15 -12.90
CA ILE A 333 -0.81 12.22 -11.67
C ILE A 333 -1.93 11.18 -11.76
N ALA A 334 -2.02 10.37 -10.72
CA ALA A 334 -3.02 9.31 -10.63
C ALA A 334 -3.49 9.18 -9.19
N ASN A 335 -4.62 8.50 -9.01
CA ASN A 335 -5.15 8.15 -7.71
C ASN A 335 -5.53 6.67 -7.65
N ASP A 336 -5.67 6.16 -6.44
CA ASP A 336 -5.98 4.76 -6.17
C ASP A 336 -7.33 4.28 -6.72
N ARG A 337 -8.25 5.19 -7.07
CA ARG A 337 -9.55 4.87 -7.66
C ARG A 337 -9.51 4.79 -9.18
N ASP A 338 -8.42 5.18 -9.84
CA ASP A 338 -8.31 5.13 -11.30
C ASP A 338 -8.42 3.69 -11.84
N ILE A 339 -7.79 2.73 -11.16
CA ILE A 339 -7.89 1.31 -11.50
C ILE A 339 -9.32 0.81 -11.32
N ASN A 340 -10.00 1.17 -10.24
CA ASN A 340 -11.39 0.79 -9.99
C ASN A 340 -12.29 1.23 -11.14
N LYS A 341 -12.16 2.49 -11.60
CA LYS A 341 -12.93 3.03 -12.71
C LYS A 341 -12.69 2.29 -14.02
N LEU A 342 -11.44 1.95 -14.32
CA LEU A 342 -11.10 1.15 -15.50
C LEU A 342 -11.74 -0.24 -15.44
N CYS A 343 -11.73 -0.87 -14.26
CA CYS A 343 -12.36 -2.16 -14.03
C CYS A 343 -13.89 -2.09 -14.15
N GLU A 344 -14.53 -1.04 -13.60
CA GLU A 344 -15.97 -0.78 -13.72
C GLU A 344 -16.40 -0.63 -15.19
N GLN A 345 -15.63 0.13 -16.00
CA GLN A 345 -15.89 0.30 -17.43
C GLN A 345 -15.80 -1.02 -18.20
N ARG A 346 -14.90 -1.92 -17.79
CA ARG A 346 -14.74 -3.26 -18.37
C ARG A 346 -15.62 -4.33 -17.70
N LYS A 347 -16.39 -3.96 -16.68
CA LYS A 347 -17.22 -4.88 -15.87
C LYS A 347 -16.42 -6.07 -15.34
N CYS A 348 -15.19 -5.81 -14.90
CA CYS A 348 -14.33 -6.81 -14.31
C CYS A 348 -13.95 -6.43 -12.88
N GLU A 349 -13.45 -7.41 -12.14
CA GLU A 349 -12.81 -7.15 -10.85
C GLU A 349 -11.39 -6.60 -11.06
N ILE A 350 -10.81 -5.98 -10.02
CA ILE A 350 -9.40 -5.56 -10.03
C ILE A 350 -8.51 -6.81 -10.22
N PRO A 351 -7.66 -6.86 -11.25
CA PRO A 351 -6.84 -8.03 -11.57
C PRO A 351 -5.57 -8.11 -10.71
N ASP A 352 -4.98 -9.30 -10.68
CA ASP A 352 -3.72 -9.58 -9.98
C ASP A 352 -2.53 -8.88 -10.63
N ASP A 353 -2.50 -8.89 -11.96
CA ASP A 353 -1.47 -8.26 -12.78
C ASP A 353 -2.03 -6.96 -13.40
N ILE A 354 -1.92 -5.88 -12.62
CA ILE A 354 -2.34 -4.54 -13.05
C ILE A 354 -1.55 -4.07 -14.30
N PRO A 355 -0.21 -4.24 -14.40
CA PRO A 355 0.52 -3.95 -15.62
C PRO A 355 -0.06 -4.63 -16.87
N LEU A 356 -0.23 -5.95 -16.83
CA LEU A 356 -0.78 -6.71 -17.95
C LEU A 356 -2.21 -6.25 -18.30
N PHE A 357 -3.01 -5.92 -17.29
CA PHE A 357 -4.35 -5.36 -17.51
C PHE A 357 -4.29 -4.04 -18.27
N LEU A 358 -3.46 -3.09 -17.84
CA LEU A 358 -3.29 -1.79 -18.52
C LEU A 358 -2.78 -1.96 -19.96
N GLU A 359 -1.83 -2.87 -20.18
CA GLU A 359 -1.33 -3.22 -21.52
C GLU A 359 -2.41 -3.86 -22.42
N THR A 360 -3.34 -4.59 -21.83
CA THR A 360 -4.43 -5.28 -22.55
C THR A 360 -5.51 -4.29 -22.95
N ILE A 361 -5.98 -3.47 -22.00
CA ILE A 361 -7.12 -2.57 -22.25
C ILE A 361 -6.72 -1.27 -22.92
N LYS A 362 -5.42 -0.89 -22.85
CA LYS A 362 -4.81 0.31 -23.44
C LYS A 362 -5.69 1.55 -23.28
N PRO A 363 -5.97 2.00 -22.04
CA PRO A 363 -6.81 3.16 -21.82
C PRO A 363 -6.21 4.38 -22.53
N GLN A 364 -7.07 5.14 -23.19
CA GLN A 364 -6.71 6.42 -23.81
C GLN A 364 -6.45 7.43 -22.71
N ILE A 365 -5.28 8.06 -22.78
CA ILE A 365 -4.88 9.11 -21.84
C ILE A 365 -5.23 10.43 -22.50
N ALA A 366 -6.34 11.04 -22.06
CA ALA A 366 -6.62 12.41 -22.43
C ALA A 366 -5.83 13.33 -21.50
N VAL A 367 -4.80 13.97 -22.07
CA VAL A 367 -3.99 15.00 -21.41
C VAL A 367 -4.54 16.36 -21.81
N THR A 368 -5.16 17.12 -20.91
CA THR A 368 -5.57 18.50 -21.24
C THR A 368 -4.34 19.43 -21.26
N GLU A 369 -4.44 20.58 -21.95
CA GLU A 369 -3.37 21.60 -21.99
C GLU A 369 -2.89 22.04 -20.59
N ASP A 370 -3.73 21.83 -19.57
CA ASP A 370 -3.46 22.17 -18.16
C ASP A 370 -2.77 21.02 -17.36
N GLY A 371 -2.43 19.91 -18.01
CA GLY A 371 -1.81 18.73 -17.40
C GLY A 371 -2.79 17.74 -16.73
N ARG A 372 -4.10 17.86 -16.99
CA ARG A 372 -5.09 16.88 -16.49
C ARG A 372 -4.91 15.56 -17.22
N GLN A 373 -4.96 14.45 -16.50
CA GLN A 373 -5.05 13.12 -17.09
C GLN A 373 -6.43 12.54 -16.81
N SER A 374 -7.14 12.12 -17.85
CA SER A 374 -8.36 11.31 -17.71
C SER A 374 -8.27 10.09 -18.61
N TYR A 375 -8.75 8.97 -18.10
CA TYR A 375 -8.67 7.68 -18.77
C TYR A 375 -10.02 7.34 -19.39
N THR A 376 -10.01 7.09 -20.69
CA THR A 376 -11.18 6.56 -21.38
C THR A 376 -10.79 5.25 -22.03
N VAL A 377 -11.56 4.23 -21.76
CA VAL A 377 -11.34 2.92 -22.37
C VAL A 377 -11.98 2.92 -23.78
N PRO A 378 -11.28 2.41 -24.83
CA PRO A 378 -11.85 2.28 -26.17
C PRO A 378 -13.03 1.31 -26.25
#